data_AF-A0A9D6MZC0-F1
#
_entry.id   AF-A0A9D6MZC0-F1
#
_cell.length_a   1.000
_cell.length_b   1.000
_cell.length_c   1.000
_cell.angle_alpha   90.00
_cell.angle_beta   90.00
_cell.angle_gamma   90.00
#
_symmetry.space_group_name_H-M   'P 1'
#
loop_
_entity.id
_entity.type
_entity.pdbx_description
1 polymer ?
#
loop_
_entity_poly.entity_id
_entity_poly.type
_entity_poly.pdbx_seq_one_letter_code
_entity_poly.pdbx_strand_id
1 'polypeptide(L)'
;MTHDSPPMIILGTLVNVAGILGGSAAMLIWRRNFSASAQNTTRTFLAIVTVLAGLHLFWTHTGGGFLRFLQQSFIVMVALSLGSLAGFLLGLQTGSNRLGRYASDLMDHAAKTRQRRFQEGFITTSILFCVAPLCFLGAVQEGLIGDWRSLGIKTCIDTLGVMAFVGVFGSNVAWVALPVLAWQGSLTLGVRLLAPWLAQHDLVQPVIATSGMLLCAVSLQIFQAARVRVADYLPSLVVAPILAWLWKLAFG
;
A
#
# COMPACT_ATOMS: atom_id res chain seq x y z
N MET A 1 3.39 30.81 -17.47
CA MET A 1 1.96 30.92 -17.16
C MET A 1 1.60 29.73 -16.29
N THR A 2 1.21 30.03 -15.04
CA THR A 2 0.74 29.15 -13.96
C THR A 2 1.12 27.66 -14.03
N HIS A 3 2.20 27.29 -13.33
CA HIS A 3 2.31 25.96 -12.73
C HIS A 3 1.20 25.85 -11.66
N ASP A 4 -0.04 25.61 -12.09
CA ASP A 4 -1.06 25.10 -11.20
C ASP A 4 -0.59 23.71 -10.81
N SER A 5 0.13 23.66 -9.68
CA SER A 5 0.33 22.42 -8.96
C SER A 5 -1.08 21.85 -8.80
N PRO A 6 -1.37 20.62 -9.30
CA PRO A 6 -2.69 20.04 -9.11
C PRO A 6 -3.03 20.16 -7.61
N PRO A 7 -4.29 20.42 -7.24
CA PRO A 7 -4.65 20.64 -5.84
C PRO A 7 -4.10 19.50 -4.96
N MET A 8 -3.69 19.81 -3.73
CA MET A 8 -3.18 18.85 -2.73
C MET A 8 -4.28 17.86 -2.30
N ILE A 9 -4.72 17.03 -3.23
CA ILE A 9 -5.78 16.06 -2.99
C ILE A 9 -5.08 14.72 -2.82
N ILE A 10 -4.95 14.32 -1.56
CA ILE A 10 -4.66 12.94 -1.14
C ILE A 10 -5.90 12.06 -1.34
N LEU A 11 -6.44 12.06 -2.56
CA LEU A 11 -7.75 11.51 -2.92
C LEU A 11 -7.89 10.05 -2.51
N GLY A 12 -6.90 9.21 -2.84
CA GLY A 12 -6.88 7.80 -2.46
C GLY A 12 -6.87 7.60 -0.94
N THR A 13 -6.22 8.50 -0.20
CA THR A 13 -6.26 8.49 1.26
C THR A 13 -7.63 8.87 1.81
N LEU A 14 -8.25 9.91 1.26
CA LEU A 14 -9.61 10.30 1.64
C LEU A 14 -10.63 9.23 1.28
N VAL A 15 -10.48 8.57 0.12
CA VAL A 15 -11.31 7.45 -0.30
C VAL A 15 -11.15 6.26 0.66
N ASN A 16 -9.93 5.95 1.09
CA ASN A 16 -9.72 4.88 2.07
C ASN A 16 -10.35 5.21 3.42
N VAL A 17 -10.15 6.42 3.92
CA VAL A 17 -10.77 6.91 5.16
C VAL A 17 -12.29 6.87 5.07
N ALA A 18 -12.87 7.30 3.95
CA ALA A 18 -14.30 7.23 3.70
C ALA A 18 -14.80 5.78 3.66
N GLY A 19 -14.04 4.86 3.05
CA GLY A 19 -14.34 3.43 3.05
C GLY A 19 -14.33 2.82 4.45
N ILE A 20 -13.34 3.17 5.28
CA ILE A 20 -13.26 2.73 6.68
C ILE A 20 -14.48 3.20 7.48
N LEU A 21 -14.84 4.49 7.37
CA LEU A 21 -15.99 5.06 8.07
C LEU A 21 -17.32 4.46 7.55
N GLY A 22 -17.46 4.36 6.23
CA GLY A 22 -18.64 3.80 5.57
C GLY A 22 -18.84 2.32 5.87
N GLY A 23 -17.78 1.51 5.81
CA GLY A 23 -17.80 0.09 6.20
C GLY A 23 -18.15 -0.08 7.68
N SER A 24 -17.61 0.76 8.55
CA SER A 24 -17.96 0.75 9.97
C SER A 24 -19.44 1.04 10.19
N ALA A 25 -19.98 2.08 9.55
CA ALA A 25 -21.39 2.44 9.63
C ALA A 25 -22.29 1.32 9.06
N ALA A 26 -21.95 0.77 7.89
CA ALA A 26 -22.68 -0.32 7.26
C ALA A 26 -22.75 -1.55 8.17
N MET A 27 -21.64 -1.91 8.84
CA MET A 27 -21.64 -3.03 9.78
C MET A 27 -22.52 -2.79 11.00
N LEU A 28 -22.57 -1.56 11.54
CA LEU A 28 -23.42 -1.22 12.68
C LEU A 28 -24.92 -1.28 12.35
N ILE A 29 -25.28 -0.96 11.09
CA ILE A 29 -26.66 -0.98 10.59
C ILE A 29 -27.07 -2.41 10.21
N TRP A 30 -26.31 -3.09 9.35
CA TRP A 30 -26.67 -4.41 8.83
C TRP A 30 -26.41 -5.55 9.81
N ARG A 31 -25.45 -5.36 10.75
CA ARG A 31 -25.07 -6.34 11.79
C ARG A 31 -24.79 -7.75 11.26
N ARG A 32 -24.41 -7.84 9.98
CA ARG A 32 -24.12 -9.09 9.28
C ARG A 32 -22.82 -8.92 8.54
N ASN A 33 -21.91 -9.85 8.78
CA ASN A 33 -20.67 -9.90 8.02
C ASN A 33 -20.89 -10.65 6.70
N PHE A 34 -20.04 -10.40 5.70
CA PHE A 34 -20.07 -11.15 4.46
C PHE A 34 -19.72 -12.62 4.71
N SER A 35 -20.34 -13.53 3.96
CA SER A 35 -20.00 -14.95 4.02
C SER A 35 -18.53 -15.15 3.61
N ALA A 36 -17.89 -16.21 4.12
CA ALA A 36 -16.50 -16.52 3.77
C ALA A 36 -16.31 -16.67 2.24
N SER A 37 -17.32 -17.20 1.53
CA SER A 37 -17.31 -17.32 0.06
C SER A 37 -17.37 -15.96 -0.64
N ALA A 38 -18.22 -15.03 -0.17
CA ALA A 38 -18.26 -13.68 -0.71
C ALA A 38 -16.94 -12.92 -0.48
N GLN A 39 -16.39 -13.02 0.74
CA GLN A 39 -15.09 -12.42 1.07
C GLN A 39 -13.98 -12.98 0.17
N ASN A 40 -13.96 -14.30 -0.05
CA ASN A 40 -12.96 -14.94 -0.90
C ASN A 40 -13.11 -14.54 -2.38
N THR A 41 -14.35 -14.44 -2.87
CA THR A 41 -14.65 -13.97 -4.23
C THR A 41 -14.18 -12.52 -4.42
N THR A 42 -14.53 -11.61 -3.49
CA THR A 42 -14.08 -10.22 -3.55
C THR A 42 -12.56 -10.11 -3.48
N ARG A 43 -11.91 -10.88 -2.59
CA ARG A 43 -10.45 -10.93 -2.47
C ARG A 43 -9.79 -11.39 -3.77
N THR A 44 -10.33 -12.43 -4.41
CA THR A 44 -9.87 -12.92 -5.72
C THR A 44 -9.98 -11.83 -6.78
N PHE A 45 -11.13 -11.14 -6.87
CA PHE A 45 -11.31 -10.04 -7.83
C PHE A 45 -10.32 -8.90 -7.58
N LEU A 46 -10.13 -8.49 -6.32
CA LEU A 46 -9.16 -7.48 -5.95
C LEU A 46 -7.74 -7.88 -6.35
N ALA A 47 -7.36 -9.14 -6.15
CA ALA A 47 -6.05 -9.65 -6.55
C ALA A 47 -5.84 -9.57 -8.07
N ILE A 48 -6.86 -9.94 -8.87
CA ILE A 48 -6.82 -9.81 -10.34
C ILE A 48 -6.64 -8.33 -10.74
N VAL A 49 -7.46 -7.42 -10.21
CA VAL A 49 -7.35 -5.99 -10.49
C VAL A 49 -5.98 -5.44 -10.07
N THR A 50 -5.42 -5.95 -8.97
CA THR A 50 -4.08 -5.59 -8.49
C THR A 50 -2.98 -6.01 -9.46
N VAL A 51 -3.04 -7.23 -10.01
CA VAL A 51 -2.12 -7.67 -11.08
C VAL A 51 -2.22 -6.75 -12.28
N LEU A 52 -3.44 -6.47 -12.75
CA LEU A 52 -3.67 -5.65 -13.94
C LEU A 52 -3.16 -4.22 -13.74
N ALA A 53 -3.41 -3.62 -12.57
CA ALA A 53 -2.88 -2.31 -12.22
C ALA A 53 -1.34 -2.32 -12.18
N GLY A 54 -0.74 -3.37 -11.61
CA GLY A 54 0.72 -3.49 -11.50
C GLY A 54 1.40 -3.63 -12.86
N LEU A 55 0.87 -4.50 -13.72
CA LEU A 55 1.33 -4.67 -15.10
C LEU A 55 1.14 -3.40 -15.92
N HIS A 56 0.01 -2.70 -15.75
CA HIS A 56 -0.24 -1.42 -16.43
C HIS A 56 0.80 -0.36 -16.04
N LEU A 57 1.07 -0.19 -14.74
CA LEU A 57 2.07 0.76 -14.24
C LEU A 57 3.47 0.43 -14.77
N PHE A 58 3.86 -0.84 -14.72
CA PHE A 58 5.13 -1.28 -15.29
C PHE A 58 5.21 -0.99 -16.79
N TRP A 59 4.25 -1.49 -17.58
CA TRP A 59 4.27 -1.37 -19.04
C TRP A 59 4.33 0.08 -19.51
N THR A 60 3.49 0.94 -18.94
CA THR A 60 3.42 2.36 -19.29
C THR A 60 4.68 3.13 -18.91
N HIS A 61 5.40 2.71 -17.87
CA HIS A 61 6.58 3.42 -17.36
C HIS A 61 7.93 2.77 -17.77
N THR A 62 7.88 1.66 -18.51
CA THR A 62 9.03 1.06 -19.20
C THR A 62 9.02 1.30 -20.72
N GLY A 63 8.04 2.06 -21.24
CA GLY A 63 7.87 2.30 -22.67
C GLY A 63 8.93 3.22 -23.32
N GLY A 64 8.85 3.39 -24.64
CA GLY A 64 9.71 4.30 -25.41
C GLY A 64 10.77 3.63 -26.31
N GLY A 65 10.53 2.38 -26.73
CA GLY A 65 11.40 1.60 -27.64
C GLY A 65 11.99 0.35 -26.97
N PHE A 66 12.44 -0.63 -27.77
CA PHE A 66 12.95 -1.90 -27.25
C PHE A 66 14.17 -1.73 -26.32
N LEU A 67 15.13 -0.87 -26.69
CA LEU A 67 16.32 -0.63 -25.86
C LEU A 67 15.96 0.03 -24.51
N ARG A 68 15.08 1.04 -24.53
CA ARG A 68 14.64 1.73 -23.30
C ARG A 68 13.86 0.79 -22.38
N PHE A 69 13.03 -0.08 -22.96
CA PHE A 69 12.34 -1.13 -22.24
C PHE A 69 13.32 -2.09 -21.55
N LEU A 70 14.35 -2.55 -22.25
CA LEU A 70 15.39 -3.42 -21.66
C LEU A 70 16.14 -2.71 -20.53
N GLN A 71 16.54 -1.46 -20.73
CA GLN A 71 17.24 -0.67 -19.72
C GLN A 71 16.38 -0.48 -18.46
N GLN A 72 15.13 -0.05 -18.62
CA GLN A 72 14.23 0.16 -17.48
C GLN A 72 13.91 -1.16 -16.76
N SER A 73 13.67 -2.23 -17.52
CA SER A 73 13.45 -3.57 -16.95
C SER A 73 14.67 -4.04 -16.15
N PHE A 74 15.88 -3.78 -16.65
CA PHE A 74 17.12 -4.08 -15.93
C PHE A 74 17.23 -3.27 -14.63
N ILE A 75 16.97 -1.95 -14.67
CA ILE A 75 16.96 -1.10 -13.48
C ILE A 75 15.95 -1.63 -12.45
N VAL A 76 14.72 -1.96 -12.87
CA VAL A 76 13.69 -2.53 -11.99
C VAL A 76 14.15 -3.83 -11.36
N MET A 77 14.72 -4.76 -12.15
CA MET A 77 15.21 -6.04 -11.66
C MET A 77 16.32 -5.87 -10.61
N VAL A 78 17.30 -5.01 -10.87
CA VAL A 78 18.40 -4.74 -9.94
C VAL A 78 17.88 -4.01 -8.71
N ALA A 79 16.97 -3.06 -8.86
CA ALA A 79 16.35 -2.34 -7.74
C ALA A 79 15.56 -3.28 -6.84
N LEU A 80 14.77 -4.21 -7.38
CA LEU A 80 14.06 -5.21 -6.62
C LEU A 80 15.02 -6.14 -5.87
N SER A 81 16.10 -6.57 -6.54
CA SER A 81 17.11 -7.45 -5.95
C SER A 81 17.84 -6.77 -4.78
N LEU A 82 18.44 -5.60 -5.02
CA LEU A 82 19.16 -4.84 -4.00
C LEU A 82 18.23 -4.31 -2.90
N GLY A 83 17.02 -3.87 -3.28
CA GLY A 83 15.99 -3.43 -2.35
C GLY A 83 15.55 -4.56 -1.41
N SER A 84 15.30 -5.76 -1.95
CA SER A 84 14.96 -6.95 -1.15
C SER A 84 16.05 -7.33 -0.15
N LEU A 85 17.32 -7.27 -0.60
CA LEU A 85 18.46 -7.53 0.27
C LEU A 85 18.55 -6.49 1.38
N ALA A 86 18.43 -5.19 1.04
CA ALA A 86 18.42 -4.11 2.01
C ALA A 86 17.28 -4.28 3.03
N GLY A 87 16.06 -4.57 2.57
CA GLY A 87 14.91 -4.77 3.47
C GLY A 87 15.04 -6.00 4.35
N PHE A 88 15.62 -7.10 3.82
CA PHE A 88 15.96 -8.29 4.61
C PHE A 88 16.96 -7.95 5.73
N LEU A 89 18.03 -7.22 5.42
CA LEU A 89 19.04 -6.79 6.39
C LEU A 89 18.46 -5.84 7.44
N LEU A 90 17.55 -4.95 7.04
CA LEU A 90 16.80 -4.07 7.94
C LEU A 90 15.72 -4.80 8.74
N GLY A 91 15.41 -6.05 8.38
CA GLY A 91 14.38 -6.85 9.04
C GLY A 91 12.96 -6.30 8.86
N LEU A 92 12.65 -5.65 7.72
CA LEU A 92 11.37 -4.97 7.51
C LEU A 92 10.18 -5.93 7.60
N GLN A 93 10.26 -7.07 6.91
CA GLN A 93 9.21 -8.09 7.02
C GLN A 93 9.13 -8.69 8.43
N THR A 94 10.27 -8.84 9.11
CA THR A 94 10.29 -9.33 10.50
C THR A 94 9.59 -8.35 11.44
N GLY A 95 9.82 -7.05 11.28
CA GLY A 95 9.13 -5.99 12.02
C GLY A 95 7.63 -5.97 11.74
N SER A 96 7.24 -6.01 10.47
CA SER A 96 5.83 -6.11 10.04
C SER A 96 5.14 -7.34 10.65
N ASN A 97 5.80 -8.50 10.63
CA ASN A 97 5.28 -9.73 11.23
C ASN A 97 5.16 -9.63 12.76
N ARG A 98 6.10 -8.95 13.44
CA ARG A 98 6.01 -8.70 14.90
C ARG A 98 4.80 -7.84 15.24
N LEU A 99 4.58 -6.77 14.47
CA LEU A 99 3.43 -5.88 14.63
C LEU A 99 2.11 -6.63 14.37
N GLY A 100 2.06 -7.47 13.34
CA GLY A 100 0.90 -8.32 13.06
C GLY A 100 0.61 -9.34 14.18
N ARG A 101 1.65 -9.98 14.75
CA ARG A 101 1.48 -10.87 15.90
C ARG A 101 0.98 -10.12 17.13
N TYR A 102 1.57 -8.96 17.42
CA TYR A 102 1.11 -8.13 18.54
C TYR A 102 -0.37 -7.72 18.37
N ALA A 103 -0.80 -7.35 17.16
CA ALA A 103 -2.21 -7.10 16.87
C ALA A 103 -3.07 -8.35 17.09
N SER A 104 -2.63 -9.54 16.65
CA SER A 104 -3.33 -10.80 16.90
C SER A 104 -3.44 -11.12 18.38
N ASP A 105 -2.37 -10.95 19.15
CA ASP A 105 -2.35 -11.20 20.58
C ASP A 105 -3.34 -10.26 21.30
N LEU A 106 -3.41 -8.98 20.92
CA LEU A 106 -4.41 -8.04 21.44
C LEU A 106 -5.84 -8.50 21.15
N MET A 107 -6.09 -9.09 19.97
CA MET A 107 -7.42 -9.62 19.64
C MET A 107 -7.83 -10.77 20.56
N ASP A 108 -6.91 -11.69 20.87
CA ASP A 108 -7.18 -12.85 21.71
C ASP A 108 -7.44 -12.45 23.18
N HIS A 109 -6.81 -11.37 23.65
CA HIS A 109 -6.96 -10.87 25.02
C HIS A 109 -8.25 -10.05 25.26
N ALA A 110 -8.91 -9.60 24.19
CA ALA A 110 -10.09 -8.74 24.25
C ALA A 110 -11.36 -9.38 24.80
N ALA A 111 -11.32 -10.68 25.06
CA ALA A 111 -12.43 -11.43 25.64
C ALA A 111 -12.73 -11.10 27.13
N LYS A 112 -11.87 -10.34 27.82
CA LYS A 112 -11.95 -10.22 29.30
C LYS A 112 -12.81 -9.06 29.82
N THR A 113 -12.87 -7.89 29.16
CA THR A 113 -13.69 -6.74 29.59
C THR A 113 -14.06 -5.79 28.44
N ARG A 114 -15.18 -5.05 28.57
CA ARG A 114 -15.69 -4.11 27.56
C ARG A 114 -14.71 -2.96 27.23
N GLN A 115 -14.00 -2.44 28.23
CA GLN A 115 -13.05 -1.34 28.04
C GLN A 115 -11.74 -1.79 27.36
N ARG A 116 -11.25 -3.00 27.67
CA ARG A 116 -10.12 -3.59 26.93
C ARG A 116 -10.45 -3.82 25.47
N ARG A 117 -11.65 -4.34 25.20
CA ARG A 117 -12.18 -4.54 23.85
C ARG A 117 -12.24 -3.24 23.02
N PHE A 118 -12.46 -2.09 23.64
CA PHE A 118 -12.34 -0.78 22.97
C PHE A 118 -10.89 -0.51 22.52
N GLN A 119 -9.95 -0.52 23.48
CA GLN A 119 -8.58 -0.08 23.25
C GLN A 119 -7.84 -1.05 22.32
N GLU A 120 -8.00 -2.35 22.56
CA GLU A 120 -7.35 -3.41 21.79
C GLU A 120 -7.87 -3.44 20.35
N GLY A 121 -9.16 -3.23 20.12
CA GLY A 121 -9.72 -3.14 18.76
C GLY A 121 -9.16 -1.98 17.95
N PHE A 122 -9.10 -0.78 18.55
CA PHE A 122 -8.51 0.40 17.90
C PHE A 122 -7.02 0.19 17.59
N ILE A 123 -6.23 -0.31 18.54
CA ILE A 123 -4.78 -0.52 18.35
C ILE A 123 -4.53 -1.60 17.29
N THR A 124 -5.22 -2.73 17.39
CA THR A 124 -5.11 -3.85 16.44
C THR A 124 -5.35 -3.37 15.01
N THR A 125 -6.48 -2.70 14.78
CA THR A 125 -6.83 -2.24 13.44
C THR A 125 -5.90 -1.15 12.93
N SER A 126 -5.46 -0.23 13.80
CA SER A 126 -4.47 0.80 13.45
C SER A 126 -3.18 0.19 12.93
N ILE A 127 -2.67 -0.83 13.62
CA ILE A 127 -1.47 -1.55 13.21
C ILE A 127 -1.68 -2.25 11.87
N LEU A 128 -2.75 -3.04 11.75
CA LEU A 128 -3.00 -3.83 10.55
C LEU A 128 -3.22 -2.96 9.30
N PHE A 129 -3.90 -1.81 9.44
CA PHE A 129 -4.19 -0.95 8.30
C PHE A 129 -3.01 -0.06 7.93
N CYS A 130 -2.24 0.45 8.91
CA CYS A 130 -1.12 1.37 8.63
C CYS A 130 0.14 0.65 8.15
N VAL A 131 0.43 -0.55 8.67
CA VAL A 131 1.67 -1.29 8.37
C VAL A 131 1.56 -2.11 7.07
N ALA A 132 0.37 -2.17 6.46
CA ALA A 132 0.15 -2.88 5.22
C ALA A 132 1.08 -2.36 4.09
N PRO A 133 1.81 -3.23 3.37
CA PRO A 133 2.69 -2.79 2.28
C PRO A 133 1.99 -1.96 1.19
N LEU A 134 0.70 -2.23 0.94
CA LEU A 134 -0.14 -1.44 0.03
C LEU A 134 -0.32 0.02 0.46
N CYS A 135 -0.21 0.33 1.76
CA CYS A 135 -0.23 1.70 2.26
C CYS A 135 0.95 2.49 1.70
N PHE A 136 2.15 1.92 1.78
CA PHE A 136 3.37 2.52 1.25
C PHE A 136 3.35 2.62 -0.28
N LEU A 137 3.01 1.52 -0.96
CA LEU A 137 2.98 1.47 -2.43
C LEU A 137 1.98 2.48 -3.01
N GLY A 138 0.76 2.51 -2.46
CA GLY A 138 -0.26 3.42 -2.93
C GLY A 138 0.07 4.89 -2.62
N ALA A 139 0.63 5.18 -1.45
CA ALA A 139 1.06 6.53 -1.11
C ALA A 139 2.19 7.04 -2.03
N VAL A 140 3.13 6.17 -2.40
CA VAL A 140 4.20 6.51 -3.35
C VAL A 140 3.64 6.79 -4.75
N GLN A 141 2.75 5.93 -5.26
CA GLN A 141 2.13 6.13 -6.57
C GLN A 141 1.27 7.39 -6.64
N GLU A 142 0.43 7.61 -5.62
CA GLU A 142 -0.40 8.81 -5.52
C GLU A 142 0.47 10.06 -5.38
N GLY A 143 1.51 10.01 -4.54
CA GLY A 143 2.39 11.15 -4.30
C GLY A 143 3.21 11.54 -5.52
N LEU A 144 3.70 10.57 -6.29
CA LEU A 144 4.57 10.82 -7.45
C LEU A 144 3.80 11.21 -8.71
N ILE A 145 2.70 10.51 -9.02
CA ILE A 145 1.99 10.67 -10.31
C ILE A 145 0.49 10.90 -10.15
N GLY A 146 -0.02 11.01 -8.93
CA GLY A 146 -1.46 11.19 -8.68
C GLY A 146 -2.30 9.94 -8.93
N ASP A 147 -1.68 8.78 -9.16
CA ASP A 147 -2.42 7.52 -9.36
C ASP A 147 -2.81 6.90 -8.02
N TRP A 148 -4.10 6.94 -7.70
CA TRP A 148 -4.67 6.42 -6.46
C TRP A 148 -5.25 5.00 -6.59
N ARG A 149 -5.14 4.32 -7.74
CA ARG A 149 -5.78 3.01 -7.98
C ARG A 149 -5.38 1.95 -6.95
N SER A 150 -4.12 1.92 -6.53
CA SER A 150 -3.64 1.01 -5.47
C SER A 150 -4.24 1.33 -4.10
N LEU A 151 -4.49 2.60 -3.81
CA LEU A 151 -5.22 3.01 -2.60
C LEU A 151 -6.72 2.69 -2.71
N GLY A 152 -7.29 2.68 -3.92
CA GLY A 152 -8.64 2.16 -4.16
C GLY A 152 -8.75 0.67 -3.85
N ILE A 153 -7.77 -0.14 -4.29
CA ILE A 153 -7.70 -1.57 -3.91
C ILE A 153 -7.58 -1.72 -2.39
N LYS A 154 -6.69 -0.94 -1.76
CA LYS A 154 -6.55 -0.92 -0.29
C LYS A 154 -7.86 -0.54 0.40
N THR A 155 -8.59 0.43 -0.12
CA THR A 155 -9.89 0.86 0.40
C THR A 155 -10.84 -0.32 0.51
N CYS A 156 -10.94 -1.16 -0.52
CA CYS A 156 -11.79 -2.35 -0.48
C CYS A 156 -11.32 -3.35 0.60
N ILE A 157 -10.02 -3.59 0.72
CA ILE A 157 -9.45 -4.51 1.72
C ILE A 157 -9.70 -4.00 3.14
N ASP A 158 -9.39 -2.73 3.41
CA ASP A 158 -9.57 -2.10 4.72
C ASP A 158 -11.06 -1.98 5.07
N THR A 159 -11.94 -1.73 4.10
CA THR A 159 -13.41 -1.71 4.30
C THR A 159 -13.92 -3.09 4.71
N LEU A 160 -13.51 -4.16 4.04
CA LEU A 160 -13.88 -5.53 4.46
C LEU A 160 -13.31 -5.86 5.84
N GLY A 161 -12.06 -5.47 6.09
CA GLY A 161 -11.41 -5.65 7.39
C GLY A 161 -12.16 -4.92 8.50
N VAL A 162 -12.49 -3.65 8.31
CA VAL A 162 -13.13 -2.82 9.34
C VAL A 162 -14.52 -3.34 9.66
N MET A 163 -15.27 -3.83 8.67
CA MET A 163 -16.57 -4.49 8.91
C MET A 163 -16.41 -5.72 9.82
N ALA A 164 -15.43 -6.58 9.55
CA ALA A 164 -15.15 -7.73 10.40
C ALA A 164 -14.76 -7.29 11.83
N PHE A 165 -13.86 -6.30 11.95
CA PHE A 165 -13.39 -5.81 13.24
C PHE A 165 -14.46 -5.07 14.04
N VAL A 166 -15.35 -4.30 13.41
CA VAL A 166 -16.49 -3.66 14.08
C VAL A 166 -17.44 -4.71 14.63
N GLY A 167 -17.65 -5.83 13.93
CA GLY A 167 -18.44 -6.96 14.43
C GLY A 167 -17.87 -7.55 15.74
N VAL A 168 -16.54 -7.57 15.86
CA VAL A 168 -15.84 -8.12 17.03
C VAL A 168 -15.68 -7.08 18.14
N PHE A 169 -15.14 -5.90 17.85
CA PHE A 169 -14.71 -4.89 18.83
C PHE A 169 -15.72 -3.74 19.04
N GLY A 170 -16.74 -3.64 18.17
CA GLY A 170 -17.75 -2.58 18.21
C GLY A 170 -17.38 -1.34 17.41
N SER A 171 -18.22 -0.31 17.51
CA SER A 171 -18.15 0.94 16.72
C SER A 171 -16.84 1.71 16.85
N ASN A 172 -16.09 1.49 17.92
CA ASN A 172 -14.88 2.25 18.24
C ASN A 172 -13.74 2.02 17.25
N VAL A 173 -13.80 0.92 16.50
CA VAL A 173 -12.85 0.64 15.42
C VAL A 173 -12.89 1.72 14.35
N ALA A 174 -14.02 2.42 14.14
CA ALA A 174 -14.13 3.50 13.16
C ALA A 174 -13.07 4.61 13.37
N TRP A 175 -12.59 4.81 14.60
CA TRP A 175 -11.54 5.77 14.92
C TRP A 175 -10.20 5.46 14.25
N VAL A 176 -9.98 4.23 13.75
CA VAL A 176 -8.80 3.86 12.96
C VAL A 176 -8.62 4.71 11.69
N ALA A 177 -9.70 5.35 11.22
CA ALA A 177 -9.64 6.34 10.17
C ALA A 177 -8.61 7.45 10.44
N LEU A 178 -8.44 7.86 11.71
CA LEU A 178 -7.49 8.91 12.10
C LEU A 178 -6.02 8.50 11.90
N PRO A 179 -5.51 7.39 12.48
CA PRO A 179 -4.14 6.96 12.24
C PRO A 179 -3.89 6.60 10.78
N VAL A 180 -4.87 6.05 10.05
CA VAL A 180 -4.74 5.80 8.61
C VAL A 180 -4.58 7.11 7.84
N LEU A 181 -5.43 8.11 8.10
CA LEU A 181 -5.31 9.44 7.49
C LEU A 181 -3.96 10.07 7.80
N ALA A 182 -3.53 10.04 9.07
CA ALA A 182 -2.28 10.62 9.51
C ALA A 182 -1.07 9.92 8.85
N TRP A 183 -1.01 8.59 8.91
CA TRP A 183 0.10 7.81 8.39
C TRP A 183 0.16 7.83 6.86
N GLN A 184 -0.91 7.37 6.21
CA GLN A 184 -0.97 7.26 4.76
C GLN A 184 -0.92 8.65 4.10
N GLY A 185 -1.64 9.63 4.66
CA GLY A 185 -1.64 11.00 4.16
C GLY A 185 -0.29 11.67 4.27
N SER A 186 0.42 11.50 5.40
CA SER A 186 1.78 12.04 5.57
C SER A 186 2.76 11.42 4.58
N LEU A 187 2.65 10.11 4.31
CA LEU A 187 3.47 9.45 3.29
C LEU A 187 3.20 10.02 1.90
N THR A 188 1.93 10.13 1.48
CA THR A 188 1.59 10.69 0.17
C THR A 188 2.09 12.13 0.03
N LEU A 189 1.89 12.96 1.04
CA LEU A 189 2.33 14.36 1.03
C LEU A 189 3.86 14.46 0.99
N GLY A 190 4.57 13.67 1.79
CA GLY A 190 6.04 13.63 1.79
C GLY A 190 6.62 13.24 0.43
N VAL A 191 6.04 12.23 -0.22
CA VAL A 191 6.44 11.82 -1.57
C VAL A 191 6.13 12.91 -2.59
N ARG A 192 5.00 13.61 -2.46
CA ARG A 192 4.62 14.69 -3.38
C ARG A 192 5.53 15.91 -3.28
N LEU A 193 6.11 16.18 -2.11
CA LEU A 193 7.15 17.20 -1.96
C LEU A 193 8.44 16.82 -2.71
N LEU A 194 8.75 15.52 -2.80
CA LEU A 194 9.90 15.00 -3.53
C LEU A 194 9.66 14.87 -5.04
N ALA A 195 8.40 14.75 -5.47
CA ALA A 195 8.02 14.48 -6.86
C ALA A 195 8.58 15.50 -7.88
N PRO A 196 8.55 16.84 -7.65
CA PRO A 196 9.11 17.80 -8.60
C PRO A 196 10.60 17.59 -8.86
N TRP A 197 11.37 17.28 -7.81
CA TRP A 197 12.81 17.05 -7.93
C TRP A 197 13.09 15.77 -8.72
N LEU A 198 12.36 14.68 -8.45
CA LEU A 198 12.47 13.44 -9.22
C LEU A 198 12.06 13.64 -10.69
N ALA A 199 11.02 14.42 -10.94
CA ALA A 199 10.52 14.71 -12.28
C ALA A 199 11.54 15.51 -13.11
N GLN A 200 12.17 16.52 -12.52
CA GLN A 200 13.22 17.32 -13.17
C GLN A 200 14.41 16.49 -13.66
N HIS A 201 14.65 15.32 -13.05
CA HIS A 201 15.76 14.42 -13.38
C HIS A 201 15.31 13.14 -14.11
N ASP A 202 14.06 13.04 -14.57
CA ASP A 202 13.42 11.84 -15.14
C ASP A 202 13.53 10.56 -14.28
N LEU A 203 13.51 10.71 -12.96
CA LEU A 203 13.67 9.59 -12.01
C LEU A 203 12.35 8.97 -11.56
N VAL A 204 11.21 9.55 -11.96
CA VAL A 204 9.86 9.05 -11.60
C VAL A 204 9.56 7.72 -12.27
N GLN A 205 9.93 7.55 -13.53
CA GLN A 205 9.61 6.37 -14.34
C GLN A 205 10.12 5.05 -13.72
N PRO A 206 11.41 4.93 -13.32
CA PRO A 206 11.92 3.76 -12.62
C PRO A 206 11.17 3.43 -11.33
N VAL A 207 10.78 4.45 -10.54
CA VAL A 207 10.06 4.23 -9.27
C VAL A 207 8.69 3.64 -9.54
N ILE A 208 7.94 4.21 -10.48
CA ILE A 208 6.59 3.74 -10.82
C ILE A 208 6.64 2.34 -11.44
N ALA A 209 7.58 2.07 -12.34
CA ALA A 209 7.75 0.75 -12.92
C ALA A 209 8.07 -0.31 -11.84
N THR A 210 8.96 0.02 -10.91
CA THR A 210 9.28 -0.85 -9.76
C THR A 210 8.04 -1.07 -8.88
N SER A 211 7.29 -0.01 -8.58
CA SER A 211 6.06 -0.10 -7.79
C SER A 211 4.99 -0.98 -8.46
N GLY A 212 4.91 -0.99 -9.79
CA GLY A 212 4.02 -1.86 -10.56
C GLY A 212 4.36 -3.34 -10.38
N MET A 213 5.64 -3.70 -10.42
CA MET A 213 6.09 -5.08 -10.14
C MET A 213 5.86 -5.49 -8.69
N LEU A 214 6.05 -4.58 -7.73
CA LEU A 214 5.70 -4.82 -6.33
C LEU A 214 4.20 -5.02 -6.13
N LEU A 215 3.36 -4.32 -6.90
CA LEU A 215 1.92 -4.50 -6.87
C LEU A 215 1.52 -5.89 -7.37
N CYS A 216 2.20 -6.40 -8.41
CA CYS A 216 2.07 -7.81 -8.81
C CYS A 216 2.49 -8.77 -7.68
N ALA A 217 3.58 -8.50 -6.97
CA ALA A 217 4.01 -9.32 -5.83
C ALA A 217 2.98 -9.29 -4.67
N VAL A 218 2.39 -8.14 -4.38
CA VAL A 218 1.29 -7.98 -3.42
C VAL A 218 0.08 -8.82 -3.83
N SER A 219 -0.27 -8.84 -5.11
CA SER A 219 -1.43 -9.58 -5.59
C SER A 219 -1.35 -11.08 -5.25
N LEU A 220 -0.15 -11.67 -5.25
CA LEU A 220 0.07 -13.07 -4.85
C LEU A 220 -0.29 -13.31 -3.38
N GLN A 221 -0.02 -12.32 -2.53
CA GLN A 221 -0.41 -12.34 -1.12
C GLN A 221 -1.92 -12.11 -0.96
N ILE A 222 -2.55 -11.28 -1.80
CA ILE A 222 -4.01 -11.15 -1.85
C ILE A 222 -4.63 -12.46 -2.34
N PHE A 223 -4.10 -13.14 -3.35
CA PHE A 223 -4.56 -14.48 -3.76
C PHE A 223 -4.33 -15.56 -2.69
N GLN A 224 -3.51 -15.29 -1.67
CA GLN A 224 -2.98 -16.30 -0.74
C GLN A 224 -2.21 -17.42 -1.46
N ALA A 225 -1.76 -17.19 -2.70
CA ALA A 225 -1.02 -18.15 -3.51
C ALA A 225 0.43 -18.29 -3.06
N ALA A 226 1.02 -17.22 -2.54
CA ALA A 226 2.39 -17.22 -2.01
C ALA A 226 2.54 -16.26 -0.84
N ARG A 227 3.36 -16.65 0.15
CA ARG A 227 3.81 -15.75 1.23
C ARG A 227 5.00 -14.94 0.74
N VAL A 228 4.71 -13.84 0.04
CA VAL A 228 5.75 -12.91 -0.41
C VAL A 228 6.13 -11.97 0.73
N ARG A 229 7.43 -11.80 0.96
CA ARG A 229 7.98 -10.87 1.96
C ARG A 229 7.97 -9.43 1.43
N VAL A 230 6.80 -8.92 1.04
CA VAL A 230 6.65 -7.64 0.31
C VAL A 230 7.32 -6.48 1.03
N ALA A 231 7.29 -6.45 2.37
CA ALA A 231 7.91 -5.37 3.14
C ALA A 231 9.43 -5.29 2.90
N ASP A 232 10.10 -6.42 2.68
CA ASP A 232 11.54 -6.43 2.39
C ASP A 232 11.85 -5.82 1.03
N TYR A 233 10.90 -5.80 0.09
CA TYR A 233 11.10 -5.20 -1.23
C TYR A 233 10.84 -3.68 -1.25
N LEU A 234 10.19 -3.09 -0.24
CA LEU A 234 9.88 -1.65 -0.23
C LEU A 234 11.09 -0.72 -0.46
N PRO A 235 12.31 -1.02 0.03
CA PRO A 235 13.49 -0.20 -0.26
C PRO A 235 13.82 -0.08 -1.75
N SER A 236 13.34 -1.00 -2.60
CA SER A 236 13.54 -0.92 -4.05
C SER A 236 12.96 0.36 -4.66
N LEU A 237 11.92 0.96 -4.05
CA LEU A 237 11.36 2.23 -4.48
C LEU A 237 12.34 3.40 -4.33
N VAL A 238 13.30 3.29 -3.40
CA VAL A 238 14.38 4.26 -3.20
C VAL A 238 15.60 3.89 -4.05
N VAL A 239 15.89 2.60 -4.19
CA VAL A 239 17.03 2.12 -4.99
C VAL A 239 16.83 2.38 -6.48
N ALA A 240 15.62 2.24 -7.02
CA ALA A 240 15.32 2.44 -8.44
C ALA A 240 15.73 3.82 -8.98
N PRO A 241 15.35 4.96 -8.37
CA PRO A 241 15.76 6.28 -8.84
C PRO A 241 17.26 6.52 -8.65
N ILE A 242 17.90 5.95 -7.62
CA ILE A 242 19.35 6.04 -7.43
C ILE A 242 20.09 5.33 -8.56
N LEU A 243 19.69 4.10 -8.90
CA LEU A 243 20.28 3.34 -10.01
C LEU A 243 20.08 4.05 -11.36
N ALA A 244 18.89 4.60 -11.60
CA ALA A 244 18.63 5.35 -12.82
C ALA A 244 19.49 6.62 -12.92
N TRP A 245 19.71 7.31 -11.79
CA TRP A 245 20.60 8.47 -11.73
C TRP A 245 22.06 8.10 -11.99
N LEU A 246 22.56 7.03 -11.35
CA LEU A 246 23.92 6.52 -11.59
C LEU A 246 24.11 6.07 -13.04
N TRP A 247 23.10 5.43 -13.63
CA TRP A 247 23.15 5.04 -15.03
C TRP A 247 23.28 6.26 -15.95
N LYS A 248 22.50 7.32 -15.68
CA LYS A 248 22.59 8.57 -16.44
C LYS A 248 23.98 9.20 -16.36
N LEU A 249 24.65 9.14 -15.20
CA LEU A 249 26.02 9.66 -15.07
C LEU A 249 27.07 8.82 -15.81
N ALA A 250 26.87 7.51 -15.90
CA ALA A 250 27.82 6.61 -16.54
C ALA A 250 27.69 6.55 -18.07
N PHE A 251 26.49 6.78 -18.61
CA PHE A 251 26.17 6.54 -20.02
C PHE A 251 25.45 7.73 -20.71
N GLY A 252 25.18 8.82 -20.01
CA GLY A 252 24.56 10.05 -20.53
C GLY A 252 25.59 11.15 -20.75
#